data_AF-A0A246TPK2-F1
#
_entry.id   AF-A0A246TPK2-F1
#
_cell.length_a   1.000
_cell.length_b   1.000
_cell.length_c   1.000
_cell.angle_alpha   90.00
_cell.angle_beta   90.00
_cell.angle_gamma   90.00
#
_symmetry.space_group_name_H-M   'P 1'
#
loop_
_entity.id
_entity.type
_entity.pdbx_description
1 polymer ?
#
loop_
_entity_poly.entity_id
_entity_poly.type
_entity_poly.pdbx_seq_one_letter_code
_entity_poly.pdbx_strand_id
1 'polypeptide(L)'
;MIPGEIIAASGDIELNVGAPTTTLEVSNTGDRPVQVGSHYHFAETNAGLSFDREKAQGMRLDIPAGTAVRFEPGQTRAVTLIPLSGKREVYGFRQLVMGKL
;
A
#
# COMPACT_ATOMS: atom_id res chain seq x y z
N MET A 1 38.40 -9.57 -10.81
CA MET A 1 37.91 -10.34 -9.63
C MET A 1 37.47 -9.32 -8.61
N ILE A 2 36.18 -9.32 -8.26
CA ILE A 2 35.59 -8.37 -7.31
C ILE A 2 35.08 -9.19 -6.11
N PRO A 3 35.81 -9.23 -4.98
CA PRO A 3 35.36 -9.95 -3.79
C PRO A 3 33.99 -9.45 -3.33
N GLY A 4 33.02 -10.35 -3.24
CA GLY A 4 31.64 -10.03 -2.83
C GLY A 4 30.73 -9.52 -3.95
N GLU A 5 31.14 -9.60 -5.23
CA GLU A 5 30.23 -9.28 -6.32
C GLU A 5 29.01 -10.22 -6.34
N ILE A 6 27.83 -9.62 -6.53
CA ILE A 6 26.59 -10.36 -6.75
C ILE A 6 26.34 -10.38 -8.25
N ILE A 7 26.35 -11.57 -8.83
CA ILE A 7 25.92 -11.80 -10.22
C ILE A 7 24.49 -12.33 -10.14
N ALA A 8 23.52 -11.41 -10.19
CA ALA A 8 22.12 -11.78 -10.18
C ALA A 8 21.75 -12.50 -11.49
N ALA A 9 20.86 -13.49 -11.41
CA ALA A 9 20.25 -14.08 -12.60
C ALA A 9 19.42 -13.01 -13.34
N SER A 10 19.41 -13.07 -14.66
CA SER A 10 18.53 -12.21 -15.48
C SER A 10 17.07 -12.58 -15.29
N GLY A 11 16.18 -11.60 -15.33
CA GLY A 11 14.73 -11.79 -15.28
C GLY A 11 14.07 -10.88 -14.25
N ASP A 12 12.77 -11.08 -14.08
CA ASP A 12 11.93 -10.33 -13.14
C ASP A 12 11.36 -11.26 -12.06
N ILE A 13 11.03 -10.69 -10.91
CA ILE A 13 10.34 -11.40 -9.83
C ILE A 13 8.91 -10.87 -9.76
N GLU A 14 7.94 -11.76 -10.00
CA GLU A 14 6.52 -11.42 -9.80
C GLU A 14 6.20 -11.38 -8.31
N LEU A 15 5.50 -10.33 -7.87
CA LEU A 15 5.15 -10.11 -6.47
C LEU A 15 3.67 -10.35 -6.25
N ASN A 16 3.32 -10.81 -5.03
CA ASN A 16 1.91 -10.97 -4.59
C ASN A 16 1.05 -11.83 -5.54
N VAL A 17 1.67 -12.82 -6.20
CA VAL A 17 1.04 -13.66 -7.21
C VAL A 17 -0.31 -14.23 -6.73
N GLY A 18 -1.33 -14.09 -7.58
CA GLY A 18 -2.67 -14.61 -7.34
C GLY A 18 -3.53 -13.80 -6.36
N ALA A 19 -3.02 -12.70 -5.79
CA ALA A 19 -3.84 -11.80 -4.99
C ALA A 19 -4.81 -11.01 -5.88
N PRO A 20 -6.12 -10.93 -5.52
CA PRO A 20 -7.04 -10.07 -6.26
C PRO A 20 -6.66 -8.61 -6.05
N THR A 21 -6.65 -7.85 -7.14
CA THR A 21 -6.25 -6.43 -7.14
C THR A 21 -7.46 -5.51 -7.24
N THR A 22 -7.39 -4.38 -6.54
CA THR A 22 -8.35 -3.27 -6.65
C THR A 22 -7.58 -1.99 -6.91
N THR A 23 -7.89 -1.30 -8.02
CA THR A 23 -7.27 -0.01 -8.34
C THR A 23 -8.19 1.12 -7.92
N LEU A 24 -7.64 2.11 -7.21
CA LEU A 24 -8.36 3.30 -6.75
C LEU A 24 -7.61 4.57 -7.16
N GLU A 25 -8.35 5.61 -7.55
CA GLU A 25 -7.80 6.97 -7.59
C GLU A 25 -7.76 7.57 -6.19
N VAL A 26 -6.61 8.15 -5.84
CA VAL A 26 -6.34 8.74 -4.53
C VAL A 26 -5.82 10.15 -4.72
N SER A 27 -6.50 11.12 -4.10
CA SER A 27 -6.15 12.54 -4.15
C SER A 27 -5.71 13.04 -2.78
N ASN A 28 -4.56 13.69 -2.68
CA ASN A 28 -4.18 14.39 -1.45
C ASN A 28 -4.80 15.80 -1.44
N THR A 29 -5.83 15.98 -0.61
CA THR A 29 -6.53 17.27 -0.42
C THR A 29 -5.91 18.12 0.70
N GLY A 30 -4.84 17.62 1.34
CA GLY A 30 -4.09 18.36 2.35
C GLY A 30 -3.07 19.33 1.74
N ASP A 31 -2.50 20.15 2.62
CA ASP A 31 -1.45 21.15 2.31
C ASP A 31 -0.02 20.61 2.48
N ARG A 32 0.11 19.35 2.94
CA ARG A 32 1.39 18.69 3.22
C ARG A 32 1.47 17.35 2.51
N PRO A 33 2.69 16.91 2.16
CA PRO A 33 2.88 15.62 1.52
C PRO A 33 2.54 14.47 2.47
N VAL A 34 2.00 13.40 1.91
CA VAL A 34 1.69 12.15 2.60
C VAL A 34 2.43 11.00 1.93
N GLN A 35 3.01 10.10 2.71
CA GLN A 35 3.67 8.90 2.20
C GLN A 35 3.11 7.67 2.93
N VAL A 36 2.72 6.65 2.16
CA VAL A 36 2.08 5.43 2.66
C VAL A 36 2.93 4.22 2.28
N GLY A 37 3.31 3.44 3.28
CA GLY A 37 4.14 2.24 3.11
C GLY A 37 3.35 1.01 2.62
N SER A 38 4.08 0.05 2.06
CA SER A 38 3.58 -1.19 1.46
C SER A 38 2.58 -2.00 2.30
N HIS A 39 2.71 -1.99 3.63
CA HIS A 39 1.92 -2.85 4.54
C HIS A 39 0.95 -2.08 5.44
N TYR A 40 0.81 -0.77 5.25
CA TYR A 40 -0.16 0.00 6.01
C TYR A 40 -1.59 -0.35 5.55
N HIS A 41 -2.53 -0.52 6.49
CA HIS A 41 -3.94 -0.75 6.15
C HIS A 41 -4.51 0.48 5.43
N PHE A 42 -4.74 0.37 4.13
CA PHE A 42 -4.90 1.54 3.26
C PHE A 42 -6.13 2.37 3.61
N ALA A 43 -7.23 1.73 4.02
CA ALA A 43 -8.44 2.42 4.49
C ALA A 43 -8.20 3.34 5.70
N GLU A 44 -7.17 3.08 6.50
CA GLU A 44 -6.83 3.89 7.69
C GLU A 44 -5.75 4.95 7.43
N THR A 45 -5.37 5.18 6.17
CA THR A 45 -4.36 6.21 5.84
C THR A 45 -4.85 7.62 6.19
N ASN A 46 -3.95 8.61 6.14
CA ASN A 46 -4.23 10.00 6.49
C ASN A 46 -5.57 10.50 5.91
N ALA A 47 -6.38 11.17 6.74
CA ALA A 47 -7.70 11.69 6.35
C ALA A 47 -7.64 12.75 5.23
N GLY A 48 -6.48 13.38 5.00
CA GLY A 48 -6.24 14.26 3.85
C GLY A 48 -6.14 13.52 2.51
N LEU A 49 -6.12 12.19 2.49
CA LEU A 49 -6.25 11.41 1.27
C LEU A 49 -7.73 11.11 0.99
N SER A 50 -8.25 11.63 -0.12
CA SER A 50 -9.61 11.38 -0.61
C SER A 50 -9.62 10.22 -1.60
N PHE A 51 -10.41 9.19 -1.29
CA PHE A 51 -10.65 8.00 -2.12
C PHE A 51 -11.79 7.16 -1.51
N ASP A 52 -12.19 6.10 -2.20
CA ASP A 52 -13.19 5.14 -1.74
C ASP A 52 -12.62 4.24 -0.61
N ARG A 53 -12.89 4.63 0.64
CA ARG A 53 -12.38 3.95 1.84
C ARG A 53 -12.98 2.56 2.02
N GLU A 54 -14.23 2.35 1.62
CA GLU A 54 -14.91 1.05 1.73
C GLU A 54 -14.23 0.01 0.84
N LYS A 55 -13.86 0.38 -0.39
CA LYS A 55 -13.10 -0.50 -1.29
C LYS A 55 -11.67 -0.79 -0.83
N ALA A 56 -11.11 0.05 0.05
CA ALA A 56 -9.78 -0.14 0.60
C ALA A 56 -9.76 -0.97 1.91
N GLN A 57 -10.93 -1.35 2.42
CA GLN A 57 -11.04 -2.05 3.70
C GLN A 57 -10.38 -3.42 3.65
N GLY A 58 -9.44 -3.66 4.57
CA GLY A 58 -8.64 -4.88 4.62
C GLY A 58 -7.60 -5.01 3.50
N MET A 59 -7.24 -3.91 2.85
CA MET A 59 -6.30 -3.87 1.73
C MET A 59 -5.02 -3.10 2.07
N ARG A 60 -3.94 -3.39 1.36
CA ARG A 60 -2.64 -2.69 1.41
C ARG A 60 -2.13 -2.43 0.00
N LEU A 61 -1.11 -1.58 -0.15
CA LEU A 61 -0.51 -1.27 -1.46
C LEU A 61 0.14 -2.51 -2.08
N ASP A 62 -0.10 -2.72 -3.37
CA ASP A 62 0.54 -3.75 -4.19
C ASP A 62 1.87 -3.24 -4.76
N ILE A 63 2.86 -3.16 -3.88
CA ILE A 63 4.21 -2.66 -4.19
C ILE A 63 5.26 -3.52 -3.48
N PRO A 64 6.55 -3.46 -3.87
CA PRO A 64 7.61 -4.20 -3.19
C PRO A 64 7.64 -3.92 -1.68
N ALA A 65 7.84 -4.96 -0.89
CA ALA A 65 7.86 -4.86 0.56
C ALA A 65 8.91 -3.85 1.05
N GLY A 66 8.55 -3.03 2.03
CA GLY A 66 9.42 -1.96 2.56
C GLY A 66 9.40 -0.66 1.75
N THR A 67 8.84 -0.65 0.53
CA THR A 67 8.69 0.59 -0.25
C THR A 67 7.41 1.37 0.12
N ALA A 68 7.23 2.56 -0.49
CA ALA A 68 6.11 3.44 -0.22
C ALA A 68 5.68 4.25 -1.45
N VAL A 69 4.43 4.71 -1.44
CA VAL A 69 3.88 5.66 -2.42
C VAL A 69 3.73 7.02 -1.74
N ARG A 70 4.18 8.07 -2.43
CA ARG A 70 4.12 9.46 -1.99
C ARG A 70 3.07 10.24 -2.77
N PHE A 71 2.34 11.09 -2.07
CA PHE A 71 1.30 11.98 -2.58
C PHE A 71 1.64 13.42 -2.17
N GLU A 72 2.01 14.26 -3.14
CA GLU A 72 2.19 15.70 -2.92
C GLU A 72 0.84 16.40 -2.71
N PRO A 73 0.79 17.60 -2.09
CA PRO A 73 -0.43 18.39 -1.97
C PRO A 73 -1.12 18.59 -3.33
N GLY A 74 -2.43 18.32 -3.41
CA GLY A 74 -3.23 18.42 -4.63
C GLY A 74 -3.01 17.30 -5.65
N GLN A 75 -2.05 16.39 -5.44
CA GLN A 75 -1.78 15.31 -6.38
C GLN A 75 -2.89 14.27 -6.35
N THR A 76 -3.34 13.84 -7.53
CA THR A 76 -4.19 12.66 -7.73
C THR A 76 -3.41 11.58 -8.46
N ARG A 77 -3.52 10.34 -7.99
CA ARG A 77 -2.86 9.19 -8.60
C ARG A 77 -3.66 7.91 -8.39
N ALA A 78 -3.68 7.06 -9.41
CA ALA A 78 -4.15 5.69 -9.29
C ALA A 78 -3.15 4.80 -8.53
N VAL A 79 -3.63 4.03 -7.56
CA VAL A 79 -2.85 3.01 -6.84
C VAL A 79 -3.55 1.67 -6.89
N THR A 80 -2.76 0.61 -6.96
CA THR A 80 -3.24 -0.77 -6.89
C THR A 80 -3.12 -1.29 -5.47
N LEU A 81 -4.19 -1.91 -4.98
CA LEU A 81 -4.27 -2.51 -3.66
C LEU A 81 -4.50 -4.02 -3.76
N ILE A 82 -4.01 -4.74 -2.76
CA ILE A 82 -4.23 -6.18 -2.56
C ILE A 82 -4.68 -6.46 -1.13
N PRO A 83 -5.42 -7.55 -0.87
CA PRO A 83 -5.87 -7.89 0.47
C PRO A 83 -4.72 -8.19 1.42
N LEU A 84 -4.90 -7.83 2.68
CA LEU A 84 -4.15 -8.43 3.78
C LEU A 84 -4.40 -9.95 3.79
N SER A 85 -3.36 -10.74 4.02
CA SER A 85 -3.45 -12.19 4.11
C SER A 85 -3.45 -12.66 5.58
N GLY A 86 -3.29 -13.97 5.81
CA GLY A 86 -3.31 -14.54 7.16
C GLY A 86 -4.71 -14.50 7.80
N LYS A 87 -4.77 -14.20 9.10
CA LYS A 87 -6.04 -14.17 9.86
C LYS A 87 -7.00 -13.04 9.46
N ARG A 88 -6.50 -12.04 8.71
CA ARG A 88 -7.26 -10.83 8.35
C ARG A 88 -7.83 -10.11 9.59
N GLU A 89 -6.98 -9.94 10.59
CA GLU A 89 -7.25 -9.16 11.79
C GLU A 89 -6.40 -7.90 11.77
N VAL A 90 -7.01 -6.75 12.05
CA VAL A 90 -6.39 -5.43 11.97
C VAL A 90 -6.44 -4.76 13.34
N TYR A 91 -5.27 -4.49 13.91
CA TYR A 91 -5.10 -3.81 15.19
C TYR A 91 -4.09 -2.66 15.04
N GLY A 92 -4.34 -1.53 15.74
CA GLY A 92 -3.48 -0.35 15.68
C GLY A 92 -3.98 0.69 14.67
N PHE A 93 -3.10 1.18 13.79
CA PHE A 93 -3.40 2.19 12.76
C PHE A 93 -4.15 3.43 13.31
N ARG A 94 -5.38 3.68 12.86
CA ARG A 94 -6.27 4.73 13.37
C ARG A 94 -7.36 4.14 14.28
N GLN A 95 -7.23 2.88 14.65
CA GLN A 95 -8.15 2.11 15.48
C GLN A 95 -9.56 1.99 14.88
N LEU A 96 -9.68 2.02 13.55
CA LEU A 96 -11.00 1.95 12.90
C LEU A 96 -11.55 0.52 12.79
N VAL A 97 -10.70 -0.50 12.96
CA VAL A 97 -11.11 -1.92 12.88
C VAL A 97 -10.95 -2.62 14.22
N MET A 98 -9.73 -2.67 14.78
CA MET A 98 -9.40 -3.26 16.09
C MET A 98 -9.92 -4.69 16.28
N GLY A 99 -9.87 -5.51 15.24
CA GLY A 99 -10.42 -6.85 15.26
C GLY A 99 -10.39 -7.52 13.91
N LYS A 100 -11.22 -8.55 13.75
CA LYS A 100 -11.38 -9.29 12.51
C LYS A 100 -12.12 -8.45 11.47
N LEU A 101 -11.64 -8.48 10.22
CA LEU A 101 -12.29 -7.90 9.04
C LEU A 101 -13.47 -8.75 8.56
#